data_AF-A0A3E0KR34-F1
#
_entry.id   AF-A0A3E0KR34-F1
#
_cell.length_a   1.000
_cell.length_b   1.000
_cell.length_c   1.000
_cell.angle_alpha   90.00
_cell.angle_beta   90.00
_cell.angle_gamma   90.00
#
_symmetry.space_group_name_H-M   'P 1'
#
loop_
_entity.id
_entity.type
_entity.pdbx_description
1 polymer ?
#
loop_
_entity_poly.entity_id
_entity_poly.type
_entity_poly.pdbx_seq_one_letter_code
_entity_poly.pdbx_strand_id
1 'polypeptide(L)'
;MALPGDFRWHAFTVMAVILAFGLGVLAGVALPYESLLLERQQSLIQRLEDEFRSLRADNQRLAQWAAQQEERDREYQTWARRLARLAAAGRLAGRTVAVLTLGQPAAGLRDEVGAVLSAAGAEVRWIGTGGSAWPQQLEAAAPQGVVVLDSGGADPLEPLLLEVRRRAGAAVPLVLATPSETRAAQAAARVPPPFTALDHAADPLGQAALVLGLLGVQGYFGYGAAAAGPLPPAGAAVPVLGGMP
;
A
#
# COMPACT_ATOMS: atom_id res chain seq x y z
N MET A 1 -0.17 -109.31 -23.62
CA MET A 1 1.06 -108.59 -23.25
C MET A 1 0.84 -107.13 -23.66
N ALA A 2 1.06 -106.21 -22.73
CA ALA A 2 0.52 -104.85 -22.68
C ALA A 2 0.62 -104.05 -24.00
N LEU A 3 -0.42 -103.27 -24.30
CA LEU A 3 -0.31 -102.02 -25.07
C LEU A 3 -0.17 -100.88 -24.05
N PRO A 4 1.05 -100.37 -23.75
CA PRO A 4 1.25 -99.24 -22.86
C PRO A 4 1.54 -97.96 -23.66
N GLY A 5 0.86 -97.78 -24.80
CA GLY A 5 1.12 -96.71 -25.77
C GLY A 5 -0.01 -95.68 -25.92
N ASP A 6 -1.27 -96.13 -26.07
CA ASP A 6 -2.36 -95.25 -26.54
C ASP A 6 -2.88 -94.27 -25.49
N PHE A 7 -2.88 -94.64 -24.21
CA PHE A 7 -3.31 -93.75 -23.12
C PHE A 7 -2.37 -92.56 -22.94
N ARG A 8 -1.07 -92.74 -23.22
CA ARG A 8 -0.07 -91.66 -23.12
C ARG A 8 -0.32 -90.60 -24.19
N TRP A 9 -0.60 -91.02 -25.43
CA TRP A 9 -0.90 -90.10 -26.53
C TRP A 9 -2.23 -89.35 -26.33
N HIS A 10 -3.27 -90.01 -25.80
CA HIS A 10 -4.53 -89.34 -25.46
C HIS A 10 -4.38 -88.38 -24.27
N ALA A 11 -3.56 -88.73 -23.27
CA ALA A 11 -3.26 -87.83 -22.16
C ALA A 11 -2.50 -86.57 -22.62
N PHE A 12 -1.58 -86.70 -23.59
CA PHE A 12 -0.85 -85.58 -24.16
C PHE A 12 -1.75 -84.60 -24.94
N THR A 13 -2.69 -85.10 -25.76
CA THR A 13 -3.60 -84.23 -26.50
C THR A 13 -4.60 -83.53 -25.58
N VAL A 14 -5.12 -84.22 -24.56
CA VAL A 14 -5.98 -83.61 -23.55
C VAL A 14 -5.24 -82.53 -22.76
N MET A 15 -4.00 -82.79 -22.35
CA MET A 15 -3.16 -81.75 -21.72
C MET A 15 -2.92 -80.56 -22.65
N ALA A 16 -2.63 -80.80 -23.93
CA ALA A 16 -2.40 -79.73 -24.90
C ALA A 16 -3.66 -78.87 -25.11
N VAL A 17 -4.84 -79.49 -25.19
CA VAL A 17 -6.12 -78.77 -25.33
C VAL A 17 -6.44 -77.96 -24.07
N ILE A 18 -6.24 -78.53 -22.88
CA ILE A 18 -6.47 -77.82 -21.61
C ILE A 18 -5.48 -76.65 -21.45
N LEU A 19 -4.21 -76.83 -21.83
CA LEU A 19 -3.22 -75.76 -21.82
C LEU A 19 -3.54 -74.65 -22.83
N ALA A 20 -3.93 -75.02 -24.06
CA ALA A 20 -4.34 -74.05 -25.08
C ALA A 20 -5.61 -73.28 -24.66
N PHE A 21 -6.58 -73.97 -24.05
CA PHE A 21 -7.79 -73.34 -23.53
C PHE A 21 -7.51 -72.45 -22.31
N GLY A 22 -6.67 -72.92 -21.38
CA GLY A 22 -6.21 -72.15 -20.24
C GLY A 22 -5.48 -70.88 -20.67
N LEU A 23 -4.57 -70.97 -21.66
CA LEU A 23 -3.91 -69.81 -22.24
C LEU A 23 -4.90 -68.90 -22.96
N GLY A 24 -5.85 -69.45 -23.72
CA GLY A 24 -6.86 -68.69 -24.45
C GLY A 24 -7.77 -67.88 -23.51
N VAL A 25 -8.21 -68.48 -22.41
CA VAL A 25 -9.01 -67.79 -21.38
C VAL A 25 -8.18 -66.76 -20.62
N LEU A 26 -6.94 -67.09 -20.26
CA LEU A 26 -6.04 -66.16 -19.56
C LEU A 26 -5.72 -64.93 -20.44
N ALA A 27 -5.47 -65.14 -21.73
CA ALA A 27 -5.27 -64.07 -22.69
C ALA A 27 -6.55 -63.27 -22.96
N GLY A 28 -7.71 -63.94 -23.05
CA GLY A 28 -9.01 -63.30 -23.25
C GLY A 28 -9.46 -62.41 -22.08
N VAL A 29 -9.09 -62.76 -20.84
CA VAL A 29 -9.42 -61.99 -19.62
C VAL A 29 -8.41 -60.87 -19.33
N ALA A 30 -7.22 -60.88 -19.93
CA ALA A 30 -6.19 -59.85 -19.73
C ALA A 30 -6.39 -58.57 -20.57
N LEU A 31 -7.15 -58.66 -21.66
CA LEU A 31 -7.38 -57.54 -22.60
C LEU A 31 -8.26 -56.35 -22.10
N PRO A 32 -9.14 -56.45 -21.09
CA PRO A 32 -9.96 -55.31 -20.65
C PRO A 32 -9.18 -54.22 -19.87
N TYR A 33 -8.00 -54.56 -19.33
CA TYR A 33 -7.27 -53.69 -18.41
C TYR A 33 -6.71 -52.44 -19.08
N GLU A 34 -6.22 -52.53 -20.33
CA GLU A 34 -5.67 -51.37 -21.04
C GLU A 34 -6.76 -50.33 -21.38
N SER A 35 -7.95 -50.78 -21.79
CA SER A 35 -9.07 -49.88 -22.07
C SER A 35 -9.54 -49.12 -20.82
N LEU A 36 -9.65 -49.79 -19.67
CA LEU A 36 -10.02 -49.18 -18.39
C LEU A 36 -8.96 -48.20 -17.86
N LEU A 37 -7.67 -48.50 -18.06
CA LEU A 37 -6.56 -47.60 -17.66
C LEU A 37 -6.48 -46.36 -18.56
N LEU A 38 -6.68 -46.52 -19.87
CA LEU A 38 -6.71 -45.42 -20.85
C LEU A 38 -7.88 -44.45 -20.56
N GLU A 39 -9.08 -44.97 -20.28
CA GLU A 39 -10.24 -44.15 -19.91
C GLU A 39 -9.98 -43.33 -18.64
N ARG A 40 -9.33 -43.92 -17.62
CA ARG A 40 -8.96 -43.19 -16.40
C ARG A 40 -7.95 -42.09 -16.69
N GLN A 41 -6.92 -42.35 -17.49
CA GLN A 41 -5.93 -41.35 -17.87
C GLN A 41 -6.56 -40.21 -18.65
N GLN A 42 -7.42 -40.51 -19.64
CA GLN A 42 -8.16 -39.50 -20.40
C GLN A 42 -9.05 -38.64 -19.50
N SER A 43 -9.75 -39.24 -18.53
CA SER A 43 -10.57 -38.49 -17.57
C SER A 43 -9.76 -37.56 -16.67
N LEU A 44 -8.52 -37.95 -16.32
CA LEU A 44 -7.64 -37.13 -15.50
C LEU A 44 -7.07 -35.96 -16.32
N ILE A 45 -6.67 -36.22 -17.57
CA ILE A 45 -6.22 -35.19 -18.50
C ILE A 45 -7.33 -34.17 -18.74
N GLN A 46 -8.57 -34.62 -18.97
CA GLN A 46 -9.73 -33.73 -19.15
C GLN A 46 -9.97 -32.86 -17.90
N ARG A 47 -9.95 -33.46 -16.69
CA ARG A 47 -10.07 -32.69 -15.44
C ARG A 47 -8.96 -31.64 -15.29
N LEU A 48 -7.71 -32.00 -15.61
CA LEU A 48 -6.58 -31.05 -15.56
C LEU A 48 -6.72 -29.92 -16.58
N GLU A 49 -7.16 -30.24 -17.81
CA GLU A 49 -7.43 -29.22 -18.82
C GLU A 49 -8.54 -28.26 -18.38
N ASP A 50 -9.62 -28.79 -17.80
CA ASP A 50 -10.74 -27.99 -17.31
C ASP A 50 -10.36 -27.13 -16.10
N GLU A 51 -9.62 -27.68 -15.12
CA GLU A 51 -9.07 -26.93 -13.99
C GLU A 51 -8.13 -25.83 -14.47
N PHE A 52 -7.26 -26.13 -15.43
CA PHE A 52 -6.32 -25.15 -15.99
C PHE A 52 -7.04 -24.04 -16.77
N ARG A 53 -8.09 -24.37 -17.54
CA ARG A 53 -8.95 -23.38 -18.20
C ARG A 53 -9.66 -22.50 -17.17
N SER A 54 -10.21 -23.09 -16.11
CA SER A 54 -10.84 -22.36 -15.01
C SER A 54 -9.86 -21.40 -14.35
N LEU A 55 -8.66 -21.89 -14.00
CA LEU A 55 -7.65 -21.09 -13.32
C LEU A 55 -7.15 -19.93 -14.19
N ARG A 56 -7.03 -20.14 -15.51
CA ARG A 56 -6.73 -19.05 -16.45
C ARG A 56 -7.85 -18.02 -16.50
N ALA A 57 -9.10 -18.45 -16.54
CA ALA A 57 -10.25 -17.55 -16.54
C ALA A 57 -10.35 -16.76 -15.23
N ASP A 58 -10.11 -17.40 -14.09
CA ASP A 58 -10.07 -16.76 -12.77
C ASP A 58 -8.96 -15.72 -12.68
N ASN A 59 -7.73 -16.07 -13.10
CA ASN A 59 -6.63 -15.12 -13.16
C ASN A 59 -6.94 -13.91 -14.05
N GLN A 60 -7.57 -14.13 -15.22
CA GLN A 60 -7.99 -13.02 -16.08
C GLN A 60 -9.06 -12.15 -15.43
N ARG A 61 -10.05 -12.74 -14.76
CA ARG A 61 -11.10 -12.00 -14.03
C ARG A 61 -10.51 -11.19 -12.87
N LEU A 62 -9.60 -11.78 -12.10
CA LEU A 62 -8.93 -11.10 -10.99
C LEU A 62 -8.07 -9.94 -11.51
N ALA A 63 -7.34 -10.13 -12.60
CA ALA A 63 -6.56 -9.07 -13.22
C ALA A 63 -7.45 -7.91 -13.72
N GLN A 64 -8.58 -8.23 -14.35
CA GLN A 64 -9.56 -7.22 -14.79
C GLN A 64 -10.19 -6.48 -13.60
N TRP A 65 -10.56 -7.19 -12.54
CA TRP A 65 -11.06 -6.58 -11.31
C TRP A 65 -10.02 -5.63 -10.74
N ALA A 66 -8.77 -6.08 -10.57
CA ALA A 66 -7.70 -5.27 -10.02
C ALA A 66 -7.51 -3.97 -10.81
N ALA A 67 -7.49 -4.06 -12.15
CA ALA A 67 -7.39 -2.88 -13.01
C ALA A 67 -8.59 -1.93 -12.86
N GLN A 68 -9.81 -2.46 -12.74
CA GLN A 68 -11.01 -1.64 -12.51
C GLN A 68 -10.98 -0.94 -11.14
N GLN A 69 -10.51 -1.61 -10.10
CA GLN A 69 -10.40 -0.99 -8.78
C GLN A 69 -9.33 0.09 -8.76
N GLU A 70 -8.18 -0.16 -9.39
CA GLU A 70 -7.12 0.84 -9.49
C GLU A 70 -7.60 2.11 -10.20
N GLU A 71 -8.39 1.98 -11.27
CA GLU A 71 -8.96 3.13 -11.97
C GLU A 71 -9.95 3.90 -11.09
N ARG A 72 -10.84 3.19 -10.37
CA ARG A 72 -11.77 3.83 -9.42
C ARG A 72 -11.03 4.55 -8.31
N ASP A 73 -10.01 3.94 -7.73
CA ASP A 73 -9.19 4.53 -6.66
C ASP A 73 -8.49 5.79 -7.15
N ARG A 74 -7.94 5.79 -8.38
CA ARG A 74 -7.35 6.98 -9.00
C ARG A 74 -8.38 8.10 -9.19
N GLU A 75 -9.58 7.77 -9.64
CA GLU A 75 -10.67 8.75 -9.80
C GLU A 75 -11.08 9.34 -8.45
N TYR A 76 -11.29 8.49 -7.43
CA TYR A 76 -11.60 8.91 -6.07
C TYR A 76 -10.50 9.81 -5.49
N GLN A 77 -9.23 9.42 -5.58
CA GLN A 77 -8.11 10.24 -5.11
C GLN A 77 -8.04 11.59 -5.84
N THR A 78 -8.32 11.61 -7.14
CA THR A 78 -8.34 12.83 -7.94
C THR A 78 -9.46 13.77 -7.52
N TRP A 79 -10.66 13.22 -7.30
CA TRP A 79 -11.80 13.99 -6.81
C TRP A 79 -11.57 14.50 -5.37
N ALA A 80 -11.06 13.64 -4.48
CA ALA A 80 -10.70 14.00 -3.12
C ALA A 80 -9.64 15.11 -3.07
N ARG A 81 -8.62 15.07 -3.95
CA ARG A 81 -7.62 16.16 -4.07
C ARG A 81 -8.24 17.48 -4.48
N ARG A 82 -9.19 17.47 -5.43
CA ARG A 82 -9.92 18.68 -5.82
C ARG A 82 -10.74 19.24 -4.67
N LEU A 83 -11.47 18.39 -3.95
CA LEU A 83 -12.24 18.80 -2.78
C LEU A 83 -11.36 19.34 -1.66
N ALA A 84 -10.22 18.68 -1.37
CA ALA A 84 -9.27 19.14 -0.38
C ALA A 84 -8.74 20.54 -0.72
N ARG A 85 -8.38 20.79 -1.98
CA ARG A 85 -7.95 22.12 -2.45
C ARG A 85 -9.06 23.16 -2.32
N LEU A 86 -10.30 22.82 -2.67
CA LEU A 86 -11.44 23.73 -2.50
C LEU A 86 -11.73 24.02 -1.02
N ALA A 87 -11.63 23.02 -0.15
CA ALA A 87 -11.82 23.17 1.29
C ALA A 87 -10.69 23.98 1.95
N ALA A 88 -9.48 23.88 1.41
CA ALA A 88 -8.31 24.64 1.84
C ALA A 88 -8.27 26.06 1.27
N ALA A 89 -8.97 26.32 0.17
CA ALA A 89 -8.87 27.56 -0.59
C ALA A 89 -9.07 28.80 0.30
N GLY A 90 -8.09 29.71 0.25
CA GLY A 90 -8.10 30.97 0.99
C GLY A 90 -7.98 30.85 2.52
N ARG A 91 -7.84 29.64 3.09
CA ARG A 91 -7.74 29.47 4.55
C ARG A 91 -6.43 29.96 5.14
N LEU A 92 -5.36 30.01 4.34
CA LEU A 92 -4.06 30.53 4.70
C LEU A 92 -3.74 31.84 3.96
N ALA A 93 -4.75 32.53 3.44
CA ALA A 93 -4.58 33.78 2.69
C ALA A 93 -3.76 34.81 3.48
N GLY A 94 -2.71 35.34 2.86
CA GLY A 94 -1.82 36.33 3.46
C GLY A 94 -0.91 35.79 4.57
N ARG A 95 -0.79 34.45 4.69
CA ARG A 95 0.14 33.81 5.63
C ARG A 95 1.41 33.32 4.95
N THR A 96 2.55 33.66 5.51
CA THR A 96 3.85 33.12 5.11
C THR A 96 4.07 31.77 5.77
N VAL A 97 4.24 30.73 4.97
CA VAL A 97 4.52 29.36 5.44
C VAL A 97 5.93 28.97 5.02
N ALA A 98 6.79 28.65 5.99
CA ALA A 98 8.11 28.12 5.71
C ALA A 98 8.03 26.59 5.57
N VAL A 99 8.60 26.05 4.49
CA VAL A 99 8.69 24.61 4.27
C VAL A 99 10.14 24.19 4.31
N LEU A 100 10.51 23.45 5.36
CA LEU A 100 11.83 22.87 5.53
C LEU A 100 11.85 21.46 4.98
N THR A 101 12.88 21.13 4.22
CA THR A 101 13.04 19.79 3.65
C THR A 101 14.24 19.11 4.28
N LEU A 102 13.98 17.98 4.94
CA LEU A 102 15.00 17.11 5.54
C LEU A 102 15.30 15.96 4.61
N GLY A 103 16.54 15.90 4.16
CA GLY A 103 16.96 14.95 3.14
C GLY A 103 16.37 15.27 1.77
N GLN A 104 16.27 14.25 0.93
CA GLN A 104 15.67 14.36 -0.39
C GLN A 104 14.23 13.83 -0.29
N PRO A 105 13.21 14.70 -0.44
CA PRO A 105 11.83 14.27 -0.35
C PRO A 105 11.52 13.33 -1.51
N ALA A 106 10.52 12.46 -1.33
CA ALA A 106 10.03 11.62 -2.41
C ALA A 106 9.67 12.48 -3.63
N ALA A 107 9.93 11.95 -4.83
CA ALA A 107 9.64 12.65 -6.08
C ALA A 107 8.16 13.08 -6.10
N GLY A 108 7.91 14.36 -6.40
CA GLY A 108 6.56 14.94 -6.46
C GLY A 108 6.00 15.46 -5.13
N LEU A 109 6.45 14.98 -3.96
CA LEU A 109 5.91 15.43 -2.66
C LEU A 109 6.07 16.95 -2.46
N ARG A 110 7.22 17.48 -2.87
CA ARG A 110 7.52 18.91 -2.82
C ARG A 110 6.49 19.73 -3.62
N ASP A 111 6.21 19.29 -4.84
CA ASP A 111 5.32 20.00 -5.76
C ASP A 111 3.86 19.89 -5.30
N GLU A 112 3.47 18.74 -4.77
CA GLU A 112 2.12 18.52 -4.22
C GLU A 112 1.85 19.37 -2.99
N VAL A 113 2.75 19.37 -2.00
CA VAL A 113 2.64 20.21 -0.80
C VAL A 113 2.65 21.70 -1.19
N GLY A 114 3.53 22.09 -2.11
CA GLY A 114 3.57 23.45 -2.63
C GLY A 114 2.26 23.88 -3.30
N ALA A 115 1.67 23.01 -4.11
CA ALA A 115 0.40 23.27 -4.78
C ALA A 115 -0.77 23.41 -3.80
N VAL A 116 -0.82 22.59 -2.75
CA VAL A 116 -1.86 22.67 -1.71
C VAL A 116 -1.74 23.95 -0.89
N LEU A 117 -0.54 24.30 -0.45
CA LEU A 117 -0.30 25.52 0.31
C LEU A 117 -0.61 26.77 -0.52
N SER A 118 -0.20 26.78 -1.79
CA SER A 118 -0.50 27.88 -2.71
C SER A 118 -2.01 27.98 -2.97
N ALA A 119 -2.70 26.86 -3.18
CA ALA A 119 -4.16 26.84 -3.30
C ALA A 119 -4.85 27.34 -2.03
N ALA A 120 -4.28 27.07 -0.85
CA ALA A 120 -4.75 27.59 0.42
C ALA A 120 -4.52 29.11 0.60
N GLY A 121 -3.77 29.75 -0.31
CA GLY A 121 -3.45 31.18 -0.28
C GLY A 121 -2.20 31.54 0.53
N ALA A 122 -1.38 30.55 0.90
CA ALA A 122 -0.14 30.80 1.64
C ALA A 122 1.01 31.25 0.72
N GLU A 123 1.87 32.13 1.23
CA GLU A 123 3.15 32.46 0.62
C GLU A 123 4.20 31.44 1.06
N VAL A 124 4.60 30.54 0.16
CA VAL A 124 5.47 29.40 0.48
C VAL A 124 6.95 29.77 0.36
N ARG A 125 7.69 29.65 1.46
CA ARG A 125 9.15 29.85 1.54
C ARG A 125 9.86 28.51 1.71
N TRP A 126 10.51 28.04 0.64
CA TRP A 126 11.28 26.80 0.68
C TRP A 126 12.66 27.01 1.30
N ILE A 127 12.99 26.22 2.32
CA ILE A 127 14.27 26.27 3.04
C ILE A 127 14.87 24.86 3.05
N GLY A 128 16.07 24.71 2.48
CA GLY A 128 16.81 23.45 2.53
C GLY A 128 17.63 23.34 3.81
N THR A 129 17.61 22.19 4.49
CA THR A 129 18.36 21.99 5.74
C THR A 129 19.78 21.45 5.53
N GLY A 130 20.22 21.26 4.29
CA GLY A 130 21.53 20.69 3.94
C GLY A 130 22.75 21.57 4.26
N GLY A 131 22.58 22.73 4.90
CA GLY A 131 23.67 23.62 5.30
C GLY A 131 23.35 24.39 6.58
N SER A 132 24.33 25.10 7.16
CA SER A 132 24.16 25.81 8.44
C SER A 132 23.35 27.12 8.37
N ALA A 133 22.95 27.56 7.18
CA ALA A 133 22.25 28.83 6.95
C ALA A 133 20.73 28.76 7.18
N TRP A 134 20.15 27.55 7.23
CA TRP A 134 18.70 27.38 7.36
C TRP A 134 18.09 28.09 8.59
N PRO A 135 18.74 28.16 9.78
CA PRO A 135 18.14 28.84 10.93
C PRO A 135 17.97 30.34 10.67
N GLN A 136 18.95 30.99 10.03
CA GLN A 136 18.90 32.41 9.71
C GLN A 136 17.86 32.68 8.62
N GLN A 137 17.72 31.78 7.65
CA GLN A 137 16.70 31.87 6.61
C GLN A 137 15.28 31.73 7.19
N LEU A 138 15.10 30.86 8.19
CA LEU A 138 13.82 30.67 8.87
C LEU A 138 13.44 31.91 9.71
N GLU A 139 14.40 32.46 10.46
CA GLU A 139 14.20 33.68 11.24
C GLU A 139 13.89 34.88 10.34
N ALA A 140 14.66 35.07 9.25
CA ALA A 140 14.42 36.10 8.26
C ALA A 140 13.09 35.90 7.50
N ALA A 141 12.57 34.67 7.48
CA ALA A 141 11.26 34.37 6.93
C ALA A 141 10.11 34.84 7.81
N ALA A 142 10.31 34.91 9.12
CA ALA A 142 9.29 35.19 10.12
C ALA A 142 7.94 34.52 9.79
N PRO A 143 7.92 33.20 9.56
CA PRO A 143 6.74 32.52 9.07
C PRO A 143 5.64 32.46 10.13
N GLN A 144 4.38 32.51 9.68
CA GLN A 144 3.21 32.31 10.53
C GLN A 144 2.81 30.83 10.63
N GLY A 145 3.51 29.94 9.92
CA GLY A 145 3.38 28.49 10.03
C GLY A 145 4.60 27.79 9.44
N VAL A 146 4.97 26.64 9.99
CA VAL A 146 6.15 25.89 9.54
C VAL A 146 5.77 24.46 9.20
N VAL A 147 6.17 24.00 8.03
CA VAL A 147 6.06 22.59 7.61
C VAL A 147 7.46 22.00 7.53
N VAL A 148 7.67 20.84 8.12
CA VAL A 148 8.91 20.06 8.02
C VAL A 148 8.61 18.79 7.27
N LEU A 149 9.16 18.68 6.06
CA LEU A 149 9.09 17.48 5.23
C LEU A 149 10.28 16.58 5.58
N ASP A 150 10.00 15.50 6.30
CA ASP A 150 10.98 14.46 6.65
C ASP A 150 10.95 13.37 5.59
N SER A 151 12.09 13.08 4.96
CA SER A 151 12.20 11.98 4.00
C SER A 151 12.54 10.63 4.66
N GLY A 152 12.53 10.54 6.00
CA GLY A 152 12.85 9.31 6.73
C GLY A 152 14.36 9.06 6.88
N GLY A 153 15.17 10.12 6.84
CA GLY A 153 16.62 10.04 6.97
C GLY A 153 17.11 9.59 8.37
N ALA A 154 18.40 9.26 8.46
CA ALA A 154 19.06 8.86 9.71
C ALA A 154 19.20 10.03 10.72
N ASP A 155 18.95 11.26 10.29
CA ASP A 155 19.09 12.44 11.13
C ASP A 155 18.10 12.43 12.30
N PRO A 156 18.54 12.85 13.50
CA PRO A 156 17.68 12.92 14.67
C PRO A 156 16.62 14.01 14.46
N LEU A 157 15.37 13.58 14.33
CA LEU A 157 14.24 14.44 13.97
C LEU A 157 13.84 15.37 15.11
N GLU A 158 13.72 14.86 16.33
CA GLU A 158 13.19 15.66 17.44
C GLU A 158 14.06 16.86 17.81
N PRO A 159 15.40 16.76 17.94
CA PRO A 159 16.25 17.90 18.24
C PRO A 159 16.11 19.02 17.20
N LEU A 160 15.97 18.65 15.93
CA LEU A 160 15.74 19.60 14.87
C LEU A 160 14.35 20.23 14.98
N LEU A 161 13.27 19.46 15.20
CA LEU A 161 11.92 20.02 15.35
C LEU A 161 11.84 21.01 16.50
N LEU A 162 12.54 20.72 17.61
CA LEU A 162 12.66 21.63 18.74
C LEU A 162 13.43 22.90 18.38
N GLU A 163 14.51 22.78 17.60
CA GLU A 163 15.27 23.95 17.11
C GLU A 163 14.45 24.80 16.14
N VAL A 164 13.77 24.18 15.16
CA VAL A 164 12.86 24.86 14.22
C VAL A 164 11.81 25.64 14.99
N ARG A 165 11.19 25.01 15.99
CA ARG A 165 10.20 25.65 16.84
C ARG A 165 10.78 26.82 17.62
N ARG A 166 11.95 26.65 18.22
CA ARG A 166 12.63 27.70 18.99
C ARG A 166 12.91 28.93 18.13
N ARG A 167 13.28 28.72 16.86
CA ARG A 167 13.61 29.76 15.87
C ARG A 167 12.38 30.44 15.29
N ALA A 168 11.34 29.67 14.94
CA ALA A 168 10.10 30.19 14.40
C ALA A 168 9.25 30.91 15.46
N GLY A 169 9.32 30.47 16.72
CA GLY A 169 8.54 31.00 17.83
C GLY A 169 7.54 29.98 18.37
N ALA A 170 7.37 29.95 19.69
CA ALA A 170 6.59 28.91 20.38
C ALA A 170 5.09 28.88 20.04
N ALA A 171 4.55 29.97 19.52
CA ALA A 171 3.14 30.10 19.10
C ALA A 171 2.90 29.74 17.62
N VAL A 172 3.97 29.60 16.83
CA VAL A 172 3.86 29.29 15.40
C VAL A 172 3.50 27.81 15.23
N PRO A 173 2.40 27.48 14.52
CA PRO A 173 2.04 26.09 14.23
C PRO A 173 3.17 25.37 13.48
N LEU A 174 3.60 24.23 14.02
CA LEU A 174 4.60 23.35 13.41
C LEU A 174 3.94 22.06 12.94
N VAL A 175 4.07 21.77 11.65
CA VAL A 175 3.56 20.54 11.03
C VAL A 175 4.73 19.69 10.56
N LEU A 176 4.84 18.47 11.05
CA LEU A 176 5.73 17.44 10.52
C LEU A 176 4.97 16.60 9.49
N ALA A 177 5.53 16.43 8.30
CA ALA A 177 5.08 15.45 7.32
C ALA A 177 6.20 14.42 7.11
N THR A 178 5.95 13.16 7.44
CA THR A 178 6.94 12.08 7.35
C THR A 178 6.31 10.82 6.74
N PRO A 179 7.02 10.03 5.92
CA PRO A 179 6.53 8.75 5.46
C PRO A 179 6.59 7.67 6.56
N SER A 180 7.23 7.93 7.70
CA SER A 180 7.40 6.97 8.77
C SER A 180 6.38 7.17 9.90
N GLU A 181 5.46 6.22 10.03
CA GLU A 181 4.46 6.20 11.12
C GLU A 181 5.12 6.26 12.50
N THR A 182 6.21 5.51 12.68
CA THR A 182 6.97 5.48 13.94
C THR A 182 7.55 6.84 14.29
N ARG A 183 8.13 7.55 13.31
CA ARG A 183 8.71 8.89 13.53
C ARG A 183 7.60 9.92 13.78
N ALA A 184 6.47 9.82 13.07
CA ALA A 184 5.32 10.68 13.30
C ALA A 184 4.78 10.54 14.73
N ALA A 185 4.59 9.30 15.19
CA ALA A 185 4.12 9.01 16.54
C ALA A 185 5.11 9.48 17.61
N GLN A 186 6.41 9.24 17.43
CA GLN A 186 7.45 9.70 18.36
C GLN A 186 7.51 11.24 18.44
N ALA A 187 7.45 11.93 17.30
CA ALA A 187 7.44 13.38 17.28
C ALA A 187 6.17 13.94 17.95
N ALA A 188 5.00 13.37 17.68
CA ALA A 188 3.74 13.79 18.30
C ALA A 188 3.74 13.65 19.83
N ALA A 189 4.44 12.63 20.35
CA ALA A 189 4.57 12.42 21.79
C ALA A 189 5.57 13.35 22.48
N ARG A 190 6.55 13.90 21.75
CA ARG A 190 7.72 14.60 22.33
C ARG A 190 7.77 16.09 22.02
N VAL A 191 7.19 16.52 20.90
CA VAL A 191 7.20 17.92 20.49
C VAL A 191 5.99 18.63 21.12
N PRO A 192 6.19 19.74 21.85
CA PRO A 192 5.09 20.44 22.52
C PRO A 192 4.05 21.02 21.51
N PRO A 193 2.83 21.35 21.93
CA PRO A 193 1.83 22.01 21.08
C PRO A 193 2.05 23.53 20.92
N PRO A 194 1.72 24.21 19.80
CA PRO A 194 0.93 23.71 18.68
C PRO A 194 1.76 22.93 17.66
N PHE A 195 1.58 21.62 17.64
CA PHE A 195 2.31 20.69 16.79
C PHE A 195 1.33 19.69 16.17
N THR A 196 1.56 19.38 14.90
CA THR A 196 0.85 18.34 14.17
C THR A 196 1.86 17.42 13.51
N ALA A 197 1.69 16.11 13.69
CA ALA A 197 2.41 15.12 12.89
C ALA A 197 1.46 14.54 11.84
N LEU A 198 1.98 14.33 10.64
CA LEU A 198 1.27 13.76 9.52
C LEU A 198 2.10 12.63 8.93
N ASP A 199 1.46 11.49 8.73
CA ASP A 199 1.92 10.51 7.77
C ASP A 199 1.23 10.73 6.40
N HIS A 200 1.79 10.16 5.32
CA HIS A 200 1.21 10.18 3.98
C HIS A 200 0.74 11.57 3.49
N ALA A 201 1.52 12.63 3.71
CA ALA A 201 1.14 14.01 3.38
C ALA A 201 0.90 14.28 1.87
N ALA A 202 1.29 13.36 0.99
CA ALA A 202 0.96 13.37 -0.44
C ALA A 202 -0.53 13.07 -0.70
N ASP A 203 -1.17 12.30 0.18
CA ASP A 203 -2.56 11.88 -0.01
C ASP A 203 -3.52 13.05 0.20
N PRO A 204 -4.67 13.07 -0.49
CA PRO A 204 -5.65 14.15 -0.36
C PRO A 204 -6.10 14.44 1.07
N LEU A 205 -6.25 13.41 1.91
CA LEU A 205 -6.61 13.58 3.32
C LEU A 205 -5.44 14.14 4.14
N GLY A 206 -4.21 13.67 3.88
CA GLY A 206 -2.99 14.22 4.47
C GLY A 206 -2.77 15.69 4.09
N GLN A 207 -3.05 16.07 2.84
CA GLN A 207 -3.00 17.45 2.36
C GLN A 207 -4.01 18.35 3.09
N ALA A 208 -5.23 17.86 3.32
CA ALA A 208 -6.23 18.59 4.10
C ALA A 208 -5.82 18.70 5.58
N ALA A 209 -5.30 17.63 6.17
CA ALA A 209 -4.78 17.62 7.53
C ALA A 209 -3.57 18.58 7.70
N LEU A 210 -2.74 18.73 6.67
CA LEU A 210 -1.63 19.70 6.62
C LEU A 210 -2.12 21.14 6.74
N VAL A 211 -3.15 21.50 5.98
CA VAL A 211 -3.73 22.86 6.07
C VAL A 211 -4.38 23.08 7.43
N LEU A 212 -5.11 22.09 7.97
CA LEU A 212 -5.71 22.17 9.30
C LEU A 212 -4.65 22.29 10.41
N GLY A 213 -3.54 21.58 10.28
CA GLY A 213 -2.40 21.68 11.20
C GLY A 213 -1.80 23.09 11.23
N LEU A 214 -1.66 23.72 10.06
CA LEU A 214 -1.21 25.12 9.96
C LEU A 214 -2.24 26.14 10.46
N LEU A 215 -3.52 25.75 10.56
CA LEU A 215 -4.55 26.53 11.23
C LEU A 215 -4.57 26.30 12.75
N GLY A 216 -3.68 25.45 13.28
CA GLY A 216 -3.50 25.23 14.70
C GLY A 216 -4.32 24.06 15.27
N VAL A 217 -4.94 23.24 14.42
CA VAL A 217 -5.39 21.90 14.84
C VAL A 217 -4.16 21.08 15.19
N GLN A 218 -4.23 20.24 16.22
CA GLN A 218 -3.06 19.54 16.78
C GLN A 218 -3.33 18.04 16.87
N GLY A 219 -2.26 17.25 16.81
CA GLY A 219 -2.32 15.80 16.96
C GLY A 219 -1.51 15.07 15.90
N TYR A 220 -1.68 13.76 15.87
CA TYR A 220 -1.11 12.89 14.84
C TYR A 220 -2.24 12.41 13.93
N PHE A 221 -2.18 12.76 12.64
CA PHE A 221 -3.16 12.35 11.64
C PHE A 221 -2.50 11.57 10.51
N GLY A 222 -3.23 10.60 9.98
CA GLY A 222 -2.67 9.63 9.05
C GLY A 222 -3.36 8.27 9.12
N TYR A 223 -2.69 7.27 8.56
CA TYR A 223 -3.15 5.89 8.52
C TYR A 223 -2.44 4.98 9.52
N GLY A 224 -1.39 5.46 10.19
CA GLY A 224 -0.66 4.67 11.17
C GLY A 224 -1.51 4.32 12.40
N ALA A 225 -1.15 3.21 13.07
CA ALA A 225 -1.95 2.67 14.18
C ALA A 225 -2.11 3.62 15.38
N ALA A 226 -1.16 4.56 15.56
CA ALA A 226 -1.20 5.58 16.61
C ALA A 226 -1.85 6.90 16.16
N ALA A 227 -2.26 7.02 14.90
CA ALA A 227 -2.92 8.22 14.39
C ALA A 227 -4.36 8.30 14.93
N ALA A 228 -4.84 9.52 15.17
CA ALA A 228 -6.22 9.77 15.55
C ALA A 228 -7.22 9.51 14.40
N GLY A 229 -6.71 9.27 13.19
CA GLY A 229 -7.44 9.09 11.94
C GLY A 229 -6.78 9.87 10.81
N PRO A 230 -7.23 9.69 9.55
CA PRO A 230 -6.63 10.34 8.37
C PRO A 230 -6.93 11.84 8.31
N LEU A 231 -7.92 12.31 9.06
CA LEU A 231 -8.29 13.71 9.21
C LEU A 231 -8.59 14.01 10.68
N PRO A 232 -8.39 15.26 11.10
CA PRO A 232 -8.90 15.72 12.38
C PRO A 232 -10.42 15.55 12.47
N PRO A 233 -10.96 15.22 13.66
CA PRO A 233 -12.41 15.10 13.84
C PRO A 233 -13.12 16.42 13.54
N ALA A 234 -14.34 16.34 13.01
CA ALA A 234 -15.12 17.50 12.53
C ALA A 234 -15.43 18.58 13.61
N GLY A 235 -15.20 18.27 14.89
CA GLY A 235 -15.34 19.20 16.02
C GLY A 235 -14.00 19.69 16.60
N ALA A 236 -12.86 19.37 15.98
CA ALA A 236 -11.57 19.89 16.42
C ALA A 236 -11.61 21.43 16.32
N ALA A 237 -11.44 22.10 17.46
CA ALA A 237 -11.42 23.55 17.50
C ALA A 237 -10.28 24.05 16.61
N VAL A 238 -10.62 24.69 15.50
CA VAL A 238 -9.65 25.48 14.73
C VAL A 238 -9.45 26.75 15.55
N PRO A 239 -8.30 26.94 16.22
CA PRO A 239 -8.11 28.14 17.02
C PRO A 239 -8.25 29.36 16.11
N VAL A 240 -9.10 30.31 16.50
CA VAL A 240 -9.22 31.60 15.82
C VAL A 240 -7.95 32.38 16.10
N LEU A 241 -6.93 32.15 15.29
CA LEU A 241 -5.65 32.86 15.36
C LEU A 241 -5.86 34.27 14.80
N GLY A 242 -6.25 35.19 15.68
CA GLY A 242 -6.56 36.59 15.36
C GLY A 242 -7.35 37.37 16.42
N GLY A 243 -7.85 36.73 17.48
CA GLY A 243 -8.45 37.44 18.61
C GLY A 243 -7.39 37.93 19.59
N MET A 244 -6.85 39.13 19.38
CA MET A 244 -6.18 39.86 20.47
C MET A 244 -7.25 40.36 21.46
N PRO A 245 -7.07 40.25 22.79
CA PRO A 245 -7.57 41.27 23.69
C PRO A 245 -6.77 42.58 23.54
#